data_AF-A0A927VMP6-F1
#
_entry.id   AF-A0A927VMP6-F1
#
_cell.length_a   1.000
_cell.length_b   1.000
_cell.length_c   1.000
_cell.angle_alpha   90.00
_cell.angle_beta   90.00
_cell.angle_gamma   90.00
#
_symmetry.space_group_name_H-M   'P 1'
#
loop_
_entity.id
_entity.type
_entity.pdbx_description
1 polymer ?
#
loop_
_entity_poly.entity_id
_entity_poly.type
_entity_poly.pdbx_seq_one_letter_code
_entity_poly.pdbx_strand_id
1 'polypeptide(L)'
;MRLDPNNDVYPGDLGILNARKHKWAKGTKKGSGFRLASYGILAVGLAVIVNVALRTQSAESSQLPVHLMIWTVAALTYIVARRGKRMSQDPFNGFHNARFEVSDDTVYYVYQQGMKLKTYYIRDAQIKKIIRDDEAGVLCIEGKATLNIQTRDSETEKSLDKFYALVPFDKYELDDLLAPYKRKVVRSDGKLRESYN
;
A
#
# COMPACT_ATOMS: atom_id res chain seq x y z
N MET A 1 22.61 -4.14 10.11
CA MET A 1 22.74 -5.63 10.01
C MET A 1 23.24 -6.00 8.61
N ARG A 2 24.33 -6.78 8.46
CA ARG A 2 24.77 -7.26 7.12
C ARG A 2 24.01 -8.55 6.79
N LEU A 3 23.44 -8.63 5.60
CA LEU A 3 22.67 -9.78 5.12
C LEU A 3 23.63 -10.89 4.64
N ASP A 4 23.30 -12.14 4.92
CA ASP A 4 24.15 -13.30 4.60
C ASP A 4 24.03 -13.66 3.10
N PRO A 5 25.14 -13.75 2.35
CA PRO A 5 25.11 -14.15 0.94
C PRO A 5 24.62 -15.58 0.67
N ASN A 6 24.50 -16.44 1.69
CA ASN A 6 24.01 -17.82 1.55
C ASN A 6 22.49 -17.95 1.73
N ASN A 7 21.78 -16.87 2.04
CA ASN A 7 20.32 -16.92 2.19
C ASN A 7 19.64 -17.16 0.83
N ASP A 8 18.53 -17.90 0.85
CA ASP A 8 17.66 -18.03 -0.31
C ASP A 8 16.98 -16.68 -0.56
N VAL A 9 17.32 -16.05 -1.69
CA VAL A 9 16.78 -14.73 -2.08
C VAL A 9 15.66 -14.91 -3.09
N TYR A 10 14.49 -14.37 -2.76
CA TYR A 10 13.34 -14.29 -3.66
C TYR A 10 13.20 -12.84 -4.13
N PRO A 11 13.82 -12.47 -5.27
CA PRO A 11 13.84 -11.11 -5.77
C PRO A 11 12.44 -10.68 -6.22
N GLY A 12 12.17 -9.38 -6.11
CA GLY A 12 10.89 -8.85 -6.50
C GLY A 12 10.79 -8.37 -7.93
N ASP A 13 9.69 -8.71 -8.59
CA ASP A 13 9.27 -8.07 -9.84
C ASP A 13 8.51 -6.77 -9.50
N LEU A 14 9.04 -5.64 -10.00
CA LEU A 14 8.48 -4.32 -9.75
C LEU A 14 7.08 -4.13 -10.36
N GLY A 15 6.81 -4.78 -11.50
CA GLY A 15 5.49 -4.82 -12.13
C GLY A 15 4.47 -5.54 -11.25
N ILE A 16 4.82 -6.73 -10.75
CA ILE A 16 3.98 -7.51 -9.81
C ILE A 16 3.70 -6.70 -8.55
N LEU A 17 4.76 -6.12 -7.95
CA LEU A 17 4.64 -5.27 -6.77
C LEU A 17 3.70 -4.07 -6.99
N ASN A 18 3.84 -3.39 -8.11
CA ASN A 18 2.98 -2.25 -8.44
C ASN A 18 1.52 -2.67 -8.62
N ALA A 19 1.27 -3.77 -9.31
CA ALA A 19 -0.08 -4.31 -9.49
C ALA A 19 -0.72 -4.69 -8.14
N ARG A 20 0.02 -5.41 -7.28
CA ARG A 20 -0.45 -5.85 -5.96
C ARG A 20 -0.67 -4.68 -5.00
N LYS A 21 0.20 -3.67 -4.99
CA LYS A 21 0.00 -2.39 -4.28
C LYS A 21 -1.30 -1.70 -4.69
N HIS A 22 -1.63 -1.69 -5.99
CA HIS A 22 -2.89 -1.12 -6.45
C HIS A 22 -4.09 -1.95 -6.00
N LYS A 23 -4.02 -3.28 -6.07
CA LYS A 23 -5.08 -4.18 -5.55
C LYS A 23 -5.31 -3.98 -4.05
N TRP A 24 -4.24 -3.94 -3.27
CA TRP A 24 -4.27 -3.61 -1.84
C TRP A 24 -5.05 -2.32 -1.57
N ALA A 25 -4.66 -1.23 -2.24
CA ALA A 25 -5.28 0.07 -2.04
C ALA A 25 -6.78 0.10 -2.35
N LYS A 26 -7.23 -0.69 -3.34
CA LYS A 26 -8.64 -0.73 -3.74
C LYS A 26 -9.55 -1.28 -2.64
N GLY A 27 -9.06 -2.14 -1.75
CA GLY A 27 -9.88 -2.76 -0.72
C GLY A 27 -9.75 -2.17 0.68
N THR A 28 -8.96 -1.11 0.87
CA THR A 28 -8.86 -0.43 2.17
C THR A 28 -10.09 0.44 2.43
N LYS A 29 -10.55 0.52 3.69
CA LYS A 29 -11.64 1.44 4.11
C LYS A 29 -11.32 2.89 3.75
N LYS A 30 -10.07 3.34 3.97
CA LYS A 30 -9.59 4.65 3.53
C LYS A 30 -9.75 4.83 2.02
N GLY A 31 -9.31 3.87 1.20
CA GLY A 31 -9.45 3.93 -0.26
C GLY A 31 -10.90 4.14 -0.71
N SER A 32 -11.83 3.40 -0.11
CA SER A 32 -13.26 3.54 -0.38
C SER A 32 -13.82 4.90 0.09
N GLY A 33 -13.45 5.35 1.29
CA GLY A 33 -13.87 6.65 1.82
C GLY A 33 -13.40 7.83 0.97
N PHE A 34 -12.15 7.81 0.48
CA PHE A 34 -11.65 8.86 -0.40
C PHE A 34 -12.32 8.88 -1.77
N ARG A 35 -12.73 7.72 -2.32
CA ARG A 35 -13.54 7.70 -3.56
C ARG A 35 -14.89 8.35 -3.35
N LEU A 36 -15.58 8.02 -2.25
CA LEU A 36 -16.86 8.64 -1.90
C LEU A 36 -16.70 10.16 -1.72
N ALA A 37 -15.65 10.60 -1.03
CA ALA A 37 -15.35 12.03 -0.87
C ALA A 37 -15.10 12.73 -2.22
N SER A 38 -14.34 12.12 -3.13
CA SER A 38 -14.14 12.66 -4.48
C SER A 38 -15.45 12.77 -5.27
N TYR A 39 -16.34 11.78 -5.19
CA TYR A 39 -17.66 11.86 -5.81
C TYR A 39 -18.54 12.94 -5.19
N GLY A 40 -18.50 13.10 -3.86
CA GLY A 40 -19.21 14.18 -3.16
C GLY A 40 -18.76 15.57 -3.63
N ILE A 41 -17.44 15.79 -3.74
CA ILE A 41 -16.88 17.06 -4.24
C ILE A 41 -17.31 17.32 -5.69
N LEU A 42 -17.32 16.29 -6.54
CA LEU A 42 -17.78 16.43 -7.92
C LEU A 42 -19.26 16.78 -8.00
N ALA A 43 -20.12 16.11 -7.22
CA ALA A 43 -21.56 16.36 -7.23
C ALA A 43 -21.90 17.78 -6.73
N VAL A 44 -21.32 18.19 -5.60
CA VAL A 44 -21.50 19.55 -5.06
C VAL A 44 -20.88 20.58 -6.00
N GLY A 45 -19.69 20.32 -6.53
CA GLY A 45 -19.01 21.20 -7.48
C GLY A 45 -19.82 21.43 -8.75
N LEU A 46 -20.44 20.38 -9.30
CA LEU A 46 -21.33 20.47 -10.45
C LEU A 46 -22.55 21.36 -10.15
N ALA A 47 -23.19 21.20 -8.99
CA ALA A 47 -24.32 22.03 -8.59
C ALA A 47 -23.93 23.52 -8.50
N VAL A 48 -22.74 23.81 -7.96
CA VAL A 48 -22.21 25.18 -7.88
C VAL A 48 -21.88 25.74 -9.27
N ILE A 49 -21.25 24.95 -10.15
CA ILE A 49 -20.95 25.35 -11.53
C ILE A 49 -22.24 25.70 -12.29
N VAL A 50 -23.28 24.85 -12.17
CA VAL A 50 -24.59 25.12 -12.78
C VAL A 50 -25.20 26.40 -12.21
N ASN A 51 -25.14 26.61 -10.89
CA ASN A 51 -25.66 27.84 -10.28
C ASN A 51 -24.93 29.10 -10.79
N VAL A 52 -23.60 29.05 -10.91
CA VAL A 52 -22.80 30.15 -11.46
C VAL A 52 -23.17 30.39 -12.93
N ALA A 53 -23.26 29.33 -13.73
CA ALA A 53 -23.62 29.43 -15.15
C ALA A 53 -25.00 30.05 -15.38
N LEU A 54 -25.99 29.73 -14.54
CA LEU A 54 -27.33 30.33 -14.61
C LEU A 54 -27.32 31.82 -14.25
N ARG A 55 -26.42 32.25 -13.37
CA ARG A 55 -26.26 33.68 -13.00
C ARG A 55 -25.45 34.46 -14.03
N THR A 56 -24.63 33.80 -14.84
CA THR A 56 -23.79 34.39 -15.90
C THR A 56 -24.29 34.02 -17.29
N GLN A 57 -25.62 33.93 -17.46
CA GLN A 57 -26.25 33.49 -18.70
C GLN A 57 -26.60 34.64 -19.67
N SER A 58 -26.34 35.90 -19.29
CA SER A 58 -26.62 37.05 -20.18
C SER A 58 -25.56 37.16 -21.28
N ALA A 59 -25.98 37.62 -22.46
CA ALA A 59 -25.17 37.64 -23.68
C ALA A 59 -23.85 38.44 -23.57
N GLU A 60 -23.73 39.34 -22.59
CA GLU A 60 -22.52 40.14 -22.32
C GLU A 60 -21.73 39.69 -21.07
N SER A 61 -22.23 38.69 -20.34
CA SER A 61 -21.56 38.26 -19.11
C SER A 61 -20.35 37.38 -19.39
N SER A 62 -19.22 37.73 -18.77
CA SER A 62 -17.97 36.98 -18.87
C SER A 62 -18.16 35.53 -18.40
N GLN A 63 -17.68 34.57 -19.19
CA GLN A 63 -17.63 33.14 -18.81
C GLN A 63 -16.50 32.82 -17.82
N LEU A 64 -15.64 33.79 -17.51
CA LEU A 64 -14.52 33.64 -16.59
C LEU A 64 -14.92 33.03 -15.23
N PRO A 65 -16.03 33.44 -14.58
CA PRO A 65 -16.44 32.85 -13.29
C PRO A 65 -16.75 31.35 -13.41
N VAL A 66 -17.40 30.92 -14.50
CA VAL A 66 -17.72 29.51 -14.74
C VAL A 66 -16.44 28.70 -14.93
N HIS A 67 -15.49 29.20 -15.75
CA HIS A 67 -14.21 28.53 -15.97
C HIS A 67 -13.38 28.42 -14.70
N LEU A 68 -13.30 29.49 -13.90
CA LEU A 68 -12.59 29.47 -12.61
C LEU A 68 -13.19 28.40 -11.70
N MET A 69 -14.52 28.31 -11.62
CA MET A 69 -15.18 27.29 -10.79
C MET A 69 -14.92 25.87 -11.29
N ILE A 70 -14.92 25.62 -12.61
CA ILE A 70 -14.54 24.33 -13.19
C ILE A 70 -13.13 23.94 -12.75
N TRP A 71 -12.16 24.86 -12.88
CA TRP A 71 -10.77 24.60 -12.49
C TRP A 71 -10.61 24.39 -10.98
N THR A 72 -11.34 25.14 -10.15
CA THR A 72 -11.33 24.95 -8.70
C THR A 72 -11.86 23.57 -8.31
N VAL A 73 -13.00 23.14 -8.87
CA VAL A 73 -13.58 21.82 -8.59
C VAL A 73 -12.65 20.70 -9.07
N ALA A 74 -12.06 20.85 -10.26
CA ALA A 74 -11.08 19.90 -10.79
C ALA A 74 -9.84 19.79 -9.89
N ALA A 75 -9.29 20.92 -9.43
CA ALA A 75 -8.14 20.97 -8.54
C ALA A 75 -8.43 20.31 -7.18
N LEU A 76 -9.57 20.63 -6.57
CA LEU A 76 -10.00 20.03 -5.29
C LEU A 76 -10.18 18.52 -5.41
N THR A 77 -10.86 18.06 -6.46
CA THR A 77 -11.07 16.64 -6.73
C THR A 77 -9.73 15.92 -6.91
N TYR A 78 -8.81 16.51 -7.68
CA TYR A 78 -7.48 15.96 -7.89
C TYR A 78 -6.68 15.85 -6.58
N ILE A 79 -6.69 16.88 -5.74
CA ILE A 79 -5.98 16.89 -4.45
C ILE A 79 -6.50 15.76 -3.54
N VAL A 80 -7.82 15.63 -3.42
CA VAL A 80 -8.45 14.60 -2.58
C VAL A 80 -8.18 13.20 -3.12
N ALA A 81 -8.31 12.99 -4.44
CA ALA A 81 -7.99 11.71 -5.07
C ALA A 81 -6.52 11.34 -4.89
N ARG A 82 -5.59 12.29 -5.06
CA ARG A 82 -4.14 12.08 -4.87
C ARG A 82 -3.78 11.75 -3.43
N ARG A 83 -4.37 12.45 -2.46
CA ARG A 83 -4.20 12.17 -1.03
C ARG A 83 -4.75 10.79 -0.67
N GLY A 84 -5.95 10.48 -1.15
CA GLY A 84 -6.57 9.17 -0.94
C GLY A 84 -5.79 8.03 -1.53
N LYS A 85 -5.24 8.19 -2.74
CA LYS A 85 -4.34 7.21 -3.36
C LYS A 85 -3.11 6.93 -2.50
N ARG A 86 -2.47 7.98 -1.94
CA ARG A 86 -1.29 7.81 -1.07
C ARG A 86 -1.64 7.07 0.22
N MET A 87 -2.71 7.49 0.91
CA MET A 87 -3.08 6.91 2.21
C MET A 87 -3.64 5.48 2.09
N SER A 88 -4.36 5.17 1.02
CA SER A 88 -4.85 3.81 0.76
C SER A 88 -3.75 2.84 0.37
N GLN A 89 -2.61 3.34 -0.09
CA GLN A 89 -1.45 2.53 -0.45
C GLN A 89 -0.55 2.22 0.74
N ASP A 90 -0.73 2.81 1.93
CA ASP A 90 0.09 2.46 3.09
C ASP A 90 -0.12 0.98 3.49
N PRO A 91 0.92 0.27 3.99
CA PRO A 91 2.28 0.75 4.25
C PRO A 91 3.18 0.70 2.99
N PHE A 92 2.58 0.42 1.84
CA PHE A 92 3.20 0.05 0.58
C PHE A 92 3.40 1.20 -0.41
N ASN A 93 3.17 2.43 0.03
CA ASN A 93 3.28 3.60 -0.83
C ASN A 93 4.76 3.87 -1.20
N GLY A 94 5.07 4.08 -2.48
CA GLY A 94 6.42 4.47 -2.92
C GLY A 94 7.49 3.37 -2.86
N PHE A 95 7.13 2.09 -2.98
CA PHE A 95 8.11 1.01 -3.17
C PHE A 95 8.94 1.19 -4.45
N HIS A 96 10.24 0.99 -4.34
CA HIS A 96 11.17 0.86 -5.47
C HIS A 96 11.69 -0.56 -5.67
N ASN A 97 11.75 -1.33 -4.59
CA ASN A 97 12.17 -2.73 -4.61
C ASN A 97 11.64 -3.41 -3.34
N ALA A 98 11.31 -4.68 -3.42
CA ALA A 98 11.05 -5.53 -2.26
C ALA A 98 11.52 -6.95 -2.57
N ARG A 99 12.02 -7.67 -1.57
CA ARG A 99 12.43 -9.07 -1.69
C ARG A 99 12.23 -9.80 -0.37
N PHE A 100 12.10 -11.11 -0.46
CA PHE A 100 12.22 -11.98 0.69
C PHE A 100 13.60 -12.61 0.71
N GLU A 101 14.16 -12.78 1.90
CA GLU A 101 15.33 -13.62 2.12
C GLU A 101 15.00 -14.60 3.22
N VAL A 102 15.34 -15.87 3.01
CA VAL A 102 15.09 -16.95 3.97
C VAL A 102 16.44 -17.51 4.39
N SER A 103 16.62 -17.63 5.70
CA SER A 103 17.72 -18.35 6.33
C SER A 103 17.17 -19.59 7.04
N ASP A 104 18.04 -20.41 7.61
CA ASP A 104 17.66 -21.68 8.26
C ASP A 104 16.60 -21.52 9.37
N ASP A 105 16.54 -20.35 10.02
CA ASP A 105 15.66 -20.09 11.16
C ASP A 105 14.95 -18.72 11.14
N THR A 106 15.10 -17.96 10.05
CA THR A 106 14.68 -16.56 10.00
C THR A 106 14.17 -16.16 8.62
N VAL A 107 13.07 -15.40 8.60
CA VAL A 107 12.54 -14.74 7.40
C VAL A 107 12.82 -13.25 7.45
N TYR A 108 13.39 -12.72 6.38
CA TYR A 108 13.58 -11.31 6.13
C TYR A 108 12.67 -10.83 5.01
N TYR A 109 12.02 -9.69 5.21
CA TYR A 109 11.33 -8.93 4.17
C TYR A 109 11.98 -7.57 4.07
N VAL A 110 12.76 -7.38 3.00
CA VAL A 110 13.56 -6.20 2.76
C VAL A 110 12.90 -5.38 1.67
N TYR A 111 12.74 -4.08 1.92
CA TYR A 111 12.25 -3.19 0.88
C TYR A 111 12.76 -1.77 0.94
N GLN A 112 12.76 -1.13 -0.22
CA GLN A 112 13.20 0.24 -0.41
C GLN A 112 12.01 1.17 -0.67
N GLN A 113 11.94 2.24 0.13
CA GLN A 113 10.94 3.30 0.00
C GLN A 113 11.67 4.66 0.00
N GLY A 114 11.78 5.29 -1.17
CA GLY A 114 12.68 6.42 -1.39
C GLY A 114 14.13 6.08 -1.01
N MET A 115 14.72 6.89 -0.12
CA MET A 115 16.07 6.72 0.41
C MET A 115 16.14 5.86 1.69
N LYS A 116 15.01 5.24 2.09
CA LYS A 116 14.95 4.41 3.29
C LYS A 116 14.93 2.93 2.89
N LEU A 117 15.84 2.16 3.46
CA LEU A 117 15.80 0.70 3.42
C LEU A 117 15.11 0.22 4.69
N LYS A 118 14.07 -0.59 4.55
CA LYS A 118 13.34 -1.18 5.66
C LYS A 118 13.51 -2.68 5.60
N THR A 119 14.00 -3.25 6.69
CA THR A 119 14.19 -4.69 6.84
C THR A 119 13.32 -5.15 7.99
N TYR A 120 12.28 -5.90 7.66
CA TYR A 120 11.51 -6.66 8.63
C TYR A 120 12.18 -8.01 8.77
N TYR A 121 12.44 -8.44 9.99
CA TYR A 121 12.94 -9.78 10.25
C TYR A 121 12.15 -10.43 11.37
N ILE A 122 11.93 -11.74 11.26
CA ILE A 122 11.27 -12.55 12.26
C ILE A 122 11.87 -13.95 12.26
N ARG A 123 12.23 -14.44 13.44
CA ARG A 123 12.66 -15.83 13.63
C ARG A 123 11.47 -16.78 13.53
N ASP A 124 11.67 -17.95 12.95
CA ASP A 124 10.64 -18.95 12.68
C ASP A 124 9.91 -19.40 13.95
N ALA A 125 10.67 -19.55 15.04
CA ALA A 125 10.15 -19.86 16.36
C ALA A 125 9.23 -18.77 16.92
N GLN A 126 9.42 -17.51 16.50
CA GLN A 126 8.61 -16.36 16.92
C GLN A 126 7.38 -16.14 16.03
N ILE A 127 7.32 -16.77 14.85
CA ILE A 127 6.14 -16.73 13.98
C ILE A 127 5.01 -17.49 14.66
N LYS A 128 3.92 -16.77 14.97
CA LYS A 128 2.69 -17.34 15.52
C LYS A 128 1.74 -17.77 14.40
N LYS A 129 1.55 -16.88 13.41
CA LYS A 129 0.58 -17.07 12.34
C LYS A 129 1.02 -16.31 11.09
N ILE A 130 0.76 -16.89 9.92
CA ILE A 130 0.92 -16.23 8.64
C ILE A 130 -0.44 -16.18 7.98
N ILE A 131 -0.97 -14.99 7.74
CA ILE A 131 -2.23 -14.79 7.06
C ILE A 131 -1.94 -14.39 5.63
N ARG A 132 -2.45 -15.16 4.67
CA ARG A 132 -2.23 -14.99 3.24
C ARG A 132 -3.48 -14.44 2.56
N ASP A 133 -3.35 -13.28 1.91
CA ASP A 133 -4.36 -12.70 1.02
C ASP A 133 -3.89 -12.87 -0.43
N ASP A 134 -4.40 -13.90 -1.09
CA ASP A 134 -4.08 -14.24 -2.49
C ASP A 134 -4.60 -13.19 -3.49
N GLU A 135 -5.68 -12.49 -3.15
CA GLU A 135 -6.30 -11.52 -4.05
C GLU A 135 -5.44 -10.26 -4.16
N ALA A 136 -4.97 -9.76 -3.01
CA ALA A 136 -4.06 -8.62 -2.95
C ALA A 136 -2.58 -9.02 -3.14
N GLY A 137 -2.24 -10.30 -2.97
CA GLY A 137 -0.86 -10.79 -2.98
C GLY A 137 -0.05 -10.27 -1.80
N VAL A 138 -0.63 -10.35 -0.59
CA VAL A 138 -0.06 -9.81 0.66
C VAL A 138 -0.02 -10.91 1.73
N LEU A 139 1.05 -10.90 2.52
CA LEU A 139 1.15 -11.66 3.76
C LEU A 139 1.04 -10.72 4.96
N CYS A 140 0.32 -11.14 5.99
CA CYS A 140 0.48 -10.61 7.34
C CYS A 140 1.15 -11.68 8.18
N ILE A 141 2.32 -11.36 8.71
CA ILE A 141 3.09 -12.27 9.57
C ILE A 141 2.95 -11.76 11.01
N GLU A 142 2.30 -12.56 11.85
CA GLU A 142 2.06 -12.28 13.26
C GLU A 142 3.08 -13.02 14.13
N GLY A 143 3.67 -12.31 15.10
CA GLY A 143 4.74 -12.83 15.93
C GLY A 143 5.67 -11.72 16.41
N LYS A 144 6.74 -12.07 17.12
CA LYS A 144 7.72 -11.09 17.60
C LYS A 144 8.70 -10.75 16.48
N ALA A 145 8.33 -9.78 15.65
CA ALA A 145 9.13 -9.26 14.55
C ALA A 145 9.93 -8.04 14.98
N THR A 146 10.94 -7.71 14.20
CA THR A 146 11.71 -6.48 14.34
C THR A 146 11.76 -5.76 13.00
N LEU A 147 11.60 -4.44 13.05
CA LEU A 147 11.77 -3.53 11.93
C LEU A 147 13.04 -2.73 12.13
N ASN A 148 13.99 -2.91 11.23
CA ASN A 148 15.14 -2.03 11.08
C ASN A 148 14.89 -1.06 9.92
N ILE A 149 15.05 0.24 10.19
CA ILE A 149 14.97 1.30 9.18
C ILE A 149 16.35 1.94 9.06
N GLN A 150 16.96 1.77 7.91
CA GLN A 150 18.24 2.36 7.56
C GLN A 150 18.05 3.52 6.59
N THR A 151 18.73 4.62 6.88
CA THR A 151 18.89 5.80 6.03
C THR A 151 20.38 6.07 5.84
N ARG A 152 20.74 7.10 5.07
CA ARG A 152 22.15 7.50 4.90
C ARG A 152 22.85 7.79 6.24
N ASP A 153 22.14 8.43 7.16
CA ASP A 153 22.74 9.04 8.36
C ASP A 153 22.28 8.37 9.67
N SER A 154 21.34 7.42 9.61
CA SER A 154 20.78 6.78 10.81
C SER A 154 20.25 5.38 10.55
N GLU A 155 20.34 4.54 11.57
CA GLU A 155 19.74 3.22 11.67
C GLU A 155 18.84 3.21 12.92
N THR A 156 17.60 2.74 12.77
CA THR A 156 16.64 2.66 13.88
C THR A 156 16.00 1.28 13.92
N GLU A 157 15.81 0.74 15.12
CA GLU A 157 15.23 -0.58 15.32
C GLU A 157 13.97 -0.49 16.18
N LYS A 158 12.93 -1.26 15.81
CA LYS A 158 11.64 -1.30 16.51
C LYS A 158 11.10 -2.72 16.56
N SER A 159 10.67 -3.17 17.73
CA SER A 159 9.90 -4.42 17.85
C SER A 159 8.47 -4.22 17.34
N LEU A 160 7.92 -5.24 16.70
CA LEU A 160 6.56 -5.28 16.16
C LEU A 160 5.91 -6.62 16.49
N ASP A 161 4.60 -6.62 16.75
CA ASP A 161 3.83 -7.86 16.96
C ASP A 161 3.31 -8.47 15.66
N LYS A 162 3.37 -7.69 14.57
CA LYS A 162 3.04 -8.14 13.21
C LYS A 162 3.58 -7.17 12.17
N PHE A 163 3.73 -7.65 10.94
CA PHE A 163 3.98 -6.79 9.79
C PHE A 163 3.26 -7.31 8.54
N TYR A 164 3.13 -6.42 7.56
CA TYR A 164 2.54 -6.72 6.26
C TYR A 164 3.63 -6.72 5.19
N ALA A 165 3.62 -7.71 4.32
CA ALA A 165 4.58 -7.86 3.24
C ALA A 165 3.85 -8.08 1.91
N LEU A 166 4.18 -7.28 0.90
CA LEU A 166 3.73 -7.57 -0.46
C LEU A 166 4.59 -8.71 -0.97
N VAL A 167 3.93 -9.77 -1.44
CA VAL A 167 4.62 -10.84 -2.14
C VAL A 167 5.08 -10.24 -3.48
N PRO A 168 6.37 -10.33 -3.86
CA PRO A 168 6.85 -9.69 -5.07
C PRO A 168 7.05 -10.65 -6.25
N PHE A 169 6.69 -11.92 -6.06
CA PHE A 169 6.84 -13.02 -7.03
C PHE A 169 5.54 -13.81 -7.23
N ASP A 170 5.58 -14.85 -8.05
CA ASP A 170 4.40 -15.63 -8.42
C ASP A 170 3.86 -16.54 -7.29
N LYS A 171 2.90 -17.39 -7.61
CA LYS A 171 2.25 -18.26 -6.63
C LYS A 171 3.11 -19.46 -6.24
N TYR A 172 3.94 -19.98 -7.15
CA TYR A 172 4.75 -21.16 -6.90
C TYR A 172 5.86 -20.85 -5.92
N GLU A 173 6.57 -19.74 -6.15
CA GLU A 173 7.60 -19.25 -5.20
C GLU A 173 6.99 -18.93 -3.82
N LEU A 174 5.74 -18.49 -3.78
CA LEU A 174 5.02 -18.28 -2.52
C LEU A 174 4.66 -19.57 -1.80
N ASP A 175 4.27 -20.61 -2.54
CA ASP A 175 3.97 -21.91 -1.95
C ASP A 175 5.25 -22.55 -1.39
N ASP A 176 6.39 -22.37 -2.07
CA ASP A 176 7.71 -22.84 -1.62
C ASP A 176 8.18 -22.09 -0.37
N LEU A 177 8.13 -20.75 -0.38
CA LEU A 177 8.44 -19.92 0.79
C LEU A 177 7.63 -20.32 2.03
N LEU A 178 6.37 -20.71 1.83
CA LEU A 178 5.44 -21.04 2.91
C LEU A 178 5.42 -22.52 3.30
N ALA A 179 6.06 -23.39 2.52
CA ALA A 179 6.06 -24.84 2.75
C ALA A 179 6.51 -25.23 4.18
N PRO A 180 7.58 -24.62 4.75
CA PRO A 180 8.00 -24.91 6.13
C PRO A 180 6.95 -24.52 7.18
N TYR A 181 6.08 -23.55 6.87
CA TYR A 181 5.12 -22.95 7.80
C TYR A 181 3.68 -23.44 7.61
N LYS A 182 3.44 -24.48 6.80
CA LYS A 182 2.09 -24.90 6.36
C LYS A 182 1.04 -24.97 7.48
N ARG A 183 1.43 -25.36 8.70
CA ARG A 183 0.52 -25.43 9.87
C ARG A 183 0.16 -24.07 10.49
N LYS A 184 0.98 -23.04 10.26
CA LYS A 184 0.80 -21.66 10.74
C LYS A 184 0.14 -20.75 9.69
N VAL A 185 0.01 -21.23 8.44
CA VAL A 185 -0.54 -20.46 7.32
C VAL A 185 -2.06 -20.56 7.28
N VAL A 186 -2.75 -19.42 7.24
CA VAL A 186 -4.20 -19.32 7.09
C VAL A 186 -4.52 -18.42 5.91
N ARG A 187 -5.48 -18.82 5.06
CA ARG A 187 -5.95 -17.98 3.96
C ARG A 187 -6.97 -16.95 4.47
N SER A 188 -6.86 -15.73 3.95
CA SER A 188 -7.83 -14.66 4.14
C SER A 188 -8.58 -14.45 2.83
N ASP A 189 -9.90 -14.36 2.91
CA ASP A 189 -10.78 -14.10 1.76
C ASP A 189 -10.75 -12.63 1.32
N GLY A 190 -9.55 -12.07 1.11
CA GLY A 190 -9.37 -10.69 0.66
C GLY A 190 -9.68 -9.60 1.70
N LYS A 191 -10.01 -9.98 2.94
CA LYS A 191 -10.43 -9.05 4.00
C LYS A 191 -9.27 -8.47 4.81
N LEU A 192 -8.04 -8.93 4.55
CA LEU A 192 -6.85 -8.49 5.29
C LEU A 192 -6.69 -6.97 5.24
N ARG A 193 -6.90 -6.38 4.06
CA ARG A 193 -6.90 -4.95 3.77
C ARG A 193 -8.06 -4.15 4.38
N GLU A 194 -9.18 -4.79 4.72
CA GLU A 194 -10.30 -4.13 5.39
C GLU A 194 -9.99 -3.86 6.87
N SER A 195 -9.26 -4.81 7.48
CA SER A 195 -8.75 -4.72 8.85
C SER A 195 -7.52 -3.82 8.97
N TYR A 196 -6.87 -3.52 7.85
CA TYR A 196 -5.80 -2.53 7.79
C TYR A 196 -6.41 -1.12 7.75
N ASN A 197 -6.84 -0.62 8.92
CA ASN A 197 -7.05 0.79 9.23
C ASN A 197 -7.25 1.03 10.72
#